data_AF-A0A1I7K521-F1
#
_entry.id   AF-A0A1I7K521-F1
#
_cell.length_a   1.000
_cell.length_b   1.000
_cell.length_c   1.000
_cell.angle_alpha   90.00
_cell.angle_beta   90.00
_cell.angle_gamma   90.00
#
_symmetry.space_group_name_H-M   'P 1'
#
loop_
_entity.id
_entity.type
_entity.pdbx_description
1 polymer ?
#
loop_
_entity_poly.entity_id
_entity_poly.type
_entity_poly.pdbx_seq_one_letter_code
_entity_poly.pdbx_strand_id
1 'polypeptide(L)'
;MPAWEQAYEAVLAKDCLALGARFCPVEGAHEDGRARYELAPGTVVAVASARSSSPSRAYVVEADGTVAEISTAAAEDLVDPAGANRRAWRRRCSRVGLTEAPCRFAVPAGHGYEAETVYGWAGEEHVAACVRATARCAWFRAVTYEEALELGVA
;
A
#
# COMPACT_ATOMS: atom_id res chain seq x y z
N MET A 1 -5.86 -15.54 -27.64
CA MET A 1 -5.35 -14.18 -27.36
C MET A 1 -4.04 -14.32 -26.60
N PRO A 2 -2.92 -13.74 -27.07
CA PRO A 2 -1.67 -13.82 -26.33
C PRO A 2 -1.78 -13.08 -24.99
N ALA A 3 -1.08 -13.61 -23.99
CA ALA A 3 -1.21 -13.31 -22.57
C ALA A 3 -0.40 -12.07 -22.12
N TRP A 4 -0.49 -10.96 -22.85
CA TRP A 4 0.22 -9.75 -22.47
C TRP A 4 -0.60 -8.89 -21.50
N GLU A 5 0.13 -8.05 -20.78
CA GLU A 5 -0.32 -7.16 -19.71
C GLU A 5 -1.62 -6.42 -20.06
N GLN A 6 -2.67 -6.70 -19.29
CA GLN A 6 -3.99 -6.10 -19.51
C GLN A 6 -4.09 -4.81 -18.69
N ALA A 7 -4.54 -3.73 -19.34
CA ALA A 7 -4.75 -2.44 -18.70
C ALA A 7 -6.15 -2.35 -18.08
N TYR A 8 -6.20 -1.90 -16.84
CA TYR A 8 -7.41 -1.71 -16.07
C TYR A 8 -7.40 -0.31 -15.45
N GLU A 9 -8.59 0.22 -15.20
CA GLU A 9 -8.76 1.35 -14.29
C GLU A 9 -8.17 0.95 -12.93
N ALA A 10 -7.30 1.80 -12.39
CA ALA A 10 -6.80 1.62 -11.04
C ALA A 10 -7.90 1.97 -10.03
N VAL A 11 -8.20 1.03 -9.14
CA VAL A 11 -9.16 1.23 -8.05
C VAL A 11 -8.52 0.84 -6.72
N LEU A 12 -9.18 1.17 -5.62
CA LEU A 12 -8.78 0.71 -4.30
C LEU A 12 -9.68 -0.43 -3.82
N ALA A 13 -9.05 -1.49 -3.32
CA ALA A 13 -9.71 -2.54 -2.55
C ALA A 13 -8.97 -2.71 -1.22
N LYS A 14 -9.67 -2.43 -0.10
CA LYS A 14 -9.10 -2.52 1.26
C LYS A 14 -7.79 -1.72 1.42
N ASP A 15 -7.79 -0.47 0.95
CA ASP A 15 -6.64 0.44 0.97
C ASP A 15 -5.40 -0.05 0.18
N CYS A 16 -5.58 -0.96 -0.77
CA CYS A 16 -4.53 -1.41 -1.69
C CYS A 16 -4.96 -1.19 -3.14
N LEU A 17 -3.98 -0.94 -4.02
CA LEU A 17 -4.21 -0.89 -5.46
C LEU A 17 -4.80 -2.21 -5.98
N ALA A 18 -5.86 -2.12 -6.79
CA ALA A 18 -6.54 -3.24 -7.39
C ALA A 18 -6.94 -2.95 -8.85
N LEU A 19 -7.35 -4.00 -9.56
CA LEU A 19 -7.85 -3.92 -10.93
C LEU A 19 -9.35 -3.61 -10.93
N GLY A 20 -9.74 -2.51 -11.57
CA GLY A 20 -11.12 -2.08 -11.76
C GLY A 20 -11.71 -2.55 -13.09
N ALA A 21 -12.34 -1.63 -13.82
CA ALA A 21 -12.85 -1.91 -15.16
C ALA A 21 -11.70 -2.09 -16.16
N ARG A 22 -11.83 -3.07 -17.06
CA ARG A 22 -10.83 -3.30 -18.10
C ARG A 22 -10.94 -2.26 -19.22
N PHE A 23 -9.81 -1.71 -19.65
CA PHE A 23 -9.77 -0.88 -20.85
C PHE A 23 -9.82 -1.73 -22.12
N CYS A 24 -10.59 -1.25 -23.10
CA CYS A 24 -10.63 -1.84 -24.44
C CYS A 24 -9.57 -1.19 -25.33
N PRO A 25 -8.76 -1.98 -26.05
CA PRO A 25 -7.77 -1.43 -26.95
C PRO A 25 -8.45 -0.77 -28.17
N VAL A 26 -7.96 0.40 -28.59
CA VAL A 26 -8.40 1.10 -29.81
C VAL A 26 -7.78 0.51 -31.07
N GLU A 27 -6.58 -0.04 -30.95
CA GLU A 27 -5.90 -0.79 -32.00
C GLU A 27 -5.44 -2.13 -31.44
N GLY A 28 -5.67 -3.19 -32.21
CA GLY A 28 -5.23 -4.54 -31.89
C GLY A 28 -3.72 -4.63 -31.70
N ALA A 29 -3.25 -5.73 -31.13
CA ALA A 29 -1.82 -5.95 -30.94
C ALA A 29 -1.08 -5.82 -32.30
N HIS A 30 -0.20 -4.83 -32.42
CA HIS A 30 0.68 -4.69 -33.58
C HIS A 30 1.56 -5.94 -33.75
N GLU A 31 2.28 -6.05 -34.88
CA GLU A 31 3.25 -7.13 -35.11
C GLU A 31 4.34 -7.22 -34.03
N ASP A 32 4.57 -6.13 -33.28
CA ASP A 32 5.47 -6.03 -32.12
C ASP A 32 4.81 -6.41 -30.78
N GLY A 33 3.54 -6.83 -30.80
CA GLY A 33 2.79 -7.29 -29.63
C GLY A 33 2.22 -6.19 -28.73
N ARG A 34 2.18 -4.93 -29.18
CA ARG A 34 1.68 -3.79 -28.38
C ARG A 34 0.23 -3.44 -28.72
N ALA A 35 -0.60 -3.16 -27.71
CA ALA A 35 -1.91 -2.55 -27.91
C ALA A 35 -1.93 -1.08 -27.49
N ARG A 36 -2.83 -0.33 -28.13
CA ARG A 36 -3.06 1.09 -27.82
C ARG A 36 -4.40 1.25 -27.13
N TYR A 37 -4.44 2.15 -26.14
CA TYR A 37 -5.63 2.49 -25.38
C TYR A 37 -5.84 3.99 -25.48
N GLU A 38 -7.10 4.41 -25.55
CA GLU A 38 -7.47 5.82 -25.43
C GLU A 38 -7.84 6.08 -23.97
N LEU A 39 -7.16 7.06 -23.37
CA LEU A 39 -7.25 7.37 -21.95
C LEU A 39 -7.32 8.88 -21.77
N ALA A 40 -8.17 9.34 -20.85
CA ALA A 40 -8.26 10.75 -20.52
C ALA A 40 -7.09 11.20 -19.62
N PRO A 41 -6.63 12.47 -19.69
CA PRO A 41 -5.73 13.03 -18.69
C PRO A 41 -6.24 12.85 -17.26
N GLY A 42 -5.34 12.52 -16.34
CA GLY A 42 -5.65 12.17 -14.95
C GLY A 42 -6.05 10.71 -14.73
N THR A 43 -6.18 9.90 -15.79
CA THR A 43 -6.49 8.47 -15.63
C THR A 43 -5.32 7.74 -14.99
N VAL A 44 -5.60 7.01 -13.91
CA VAL A 44 -4.64 6.09 -13.30
C VAL A 44 -4.93 4.67 -13.82
N VAL A 45 -3.92 4.03 -14.38
CA VAL A 45 -4.01 2.71 -14.99
C VAL A 45 -3.24 1.71 -14.15
N ALA A 46 -3.91 0.62 -13.78
CA ALA A 46 -3.27 -0.55 -13.19
C ALA A 46 -3.10 -1.63 -14.26
N VAL A 47 -1.92 -2.24 -14.28
CA VAL A 47 -1.59 -3.29 -15.24
C VAL A 47 -1.25 -4.57 -14.50
N ALA A 48 -1.81 -5.68 -14.96
CA ALA A 48 -1.51 -7.01 -14.44
C ALA A 48 -1.27 -7.99 -15.60
N SER A 49 -0.49 -9.03 -15.32
CA SER A 49 -0.37 -10.16 -16.24
C SER A 49 -1.71 -10.87 -16.40
N ALA A 50 -1.94 -11.51 -17.55
CA ALA A 50 -3.22 -12.16 -17.86
C ALA A 50 -3.65 -13.26 -16.87
N ARG A 51 -2.75 -13.72 -15.98
CA ARG A 51 -3.01 -14.73 -14.95
C ARG A 51 -2.99 -14.18 -13.52
N SER A 52 -2.84 -12.87 -13.36
CA SER A 52 -2.78 -12.20 -12.05
C SER A 52 -3.98 -11.28 -11.88
N SER A 53 -4.58 -11.31 -10.69
CA SER A 53 -5.55 -10.29 -10.23
C SER A 53 -4.87 -9.16 -9.46
N SER A 54 -3.57 -9.28 -9.18
CA SER A 54 -2.77 -8.25 -8.52
C SER A 54 -2.08 -7.38 -9.56
N PRO A 55 -2.20 -6.03 -9.46
CA PRO A 55 -1.42 -5.11 -10.27
C PRO A 55 0.08 -5.34 -10.11
N SER A 56 0.81 -5.45 -11.22
CA SER A 56 2.27 -5.50 -11.26
C SER A 56 2.89 -4.12 -11.57
N ARG A 57 2.16 -3.25 -12.27
CA ARG A 57 2.61 -1.91 -12.69
C ARG A 57 1.46 -0.92 -12.61
N ALA A 58 1.79 0.36 -12.48
CA ALA A 58 0.83 1.45 -12.49
C ALA A 58 1.32 2.62 -13.34
N TYR A 59 0.39 3.33 -13.97
CA TYR A 59 0.66 4.49 -14.80
C TYR A 59 -0.33 5.60 -14.50
N VAL A 60 0.07 6.83 -14.81
CA VAL A 60 -0.82 7.99 -14.86
C VAL A 60 -0.72 8.65 -16.22
N VAL A 61 -1.86 9.11 -16.74
CA VAL A 61 -1.92 10.00 -17.90
C VAL A 61 -1.80 11.42 -17.39
N GLU A 62 -0.73 12.11 -17.76
CA GLU A 62 -0.46 13.48 -17.35
C GLU A 62 -1.39 14.47 -18.08
N ALA A 63 -1.44 15.72 -17.61
CA ALA A 63 -2.28 16.78 -18.17
C ALA A 63 -1.97 17.11 -19.64
N ASP A 64 -0.72 16.89 -20.07
CA ASP A 64 -0.26 17.07 -21.44
C ASP A 64 -0.52 15.85 -22.35
N GLY A 65 -1.17 14.81 -21.81
CA GLY A 65 -1.48 13.56 -22.51
C GLY A 65 -0.32 12.57 -22.55
N THR A 66 0.82 12.86 -21.93
CA THR A 66 1.90 11.89 -21.78
C THR A 66 1.54 10.84 -20.74
N VAL A 67 2.22 9.68 -20.77
CA VAL A 67 1.99 8.58 -19.83
C VAL A 67 3.27 8.34 -19.04
N ALA A 68 3.17 8.40 -17.71
CA ALA A 68 4.27 8.13 -16.81
C ALA A 68 4.02 6.85 -16.00
N GLU A 69 5.04 6.00 -15.87
CA GLU A 69 5.01 4.89 -14.94
C GLU A 69 5.22 5.41 -13.52
N ILE A 70 4.38 4.97 -12.59
CA ILE A 70 4.40 5.39 -11.20
C ILE A 70 4.43 4.17 -10.27
N SER A 71 4.83 4.39 -9.02
CA SER A 71 4.73 3.33 -8.02
C SER A 71 3.26 3.01 -7.71
N THR A 72 2.99 1.80 -7.25
CA THR A 72 1.64 1.42 -6.80
C THR A 72 1.17 2.28 -5.64
N ALA A 73 2.07 2.68 -4.74
CA ALA A 73 1.76 3.59 -3.63
C ALA A 73 1.34 4.99 -4.13
N ALA A 74 2.04 5.53 -5.14
CA ALA A 74 1.66 6.80 -5.75
C ALA A 74 0.30 6.69 -6.47
N ALA A 75 0.02 5.56 -7.13
CA ALA A 75 -1.27 5.31 -7.75
C ALA A 75 -2.41 5.26 -6.72
N GLU A 76 -2.20 4.60 -5.57
CA GLU A 76 -3.16 4.58 -4.45
C GLU A 76 -3.47 6.00 -3.96
N ASP A 77 -2.43 6.83 -3.82
CA ASP A 77 -2.55 8.18 -3.29
C ASP A 77 -3.17 9.16 -4.30
N LEU A 78 -3.05 8.89 -5.61
CA LEU A 78 -3.79 9.61 -6.65
C LEU A 78 -5.28 9.22 -6.69
N VAL A 79 -5.61 7.93 -6.50
CA VAL A 79 -7.00 7.44 -6.52
C VAL A 79 -7.79 7.93 -5.30
N ASP A 80 -7.16 7.98 -4.13
CA ASP A 80 -7.78 8.47 -2.90
C ASP A 80 -6.82 9.38 -2.13
N PRO A 81 -6.74 10.67 -2.49
CA PRO A 81 -5.85 11.61 -1.80
C PRO A 81 -6.15 11.75 -0.30
N ALA A 82 -7.43 11.60 0.10
CA ALA A 82 -7.84 11.75 1.49
C ALA A 82 -7.30 10.62 2.39
N GLY A 83 -7.13 9.41 1.85
CA GLY A 83 -6.56 8.26 2.56
C GLY A 83 -5.03 8.16 2.53
N ALA A 84 -4.33 9.09 1.87
CA ALA A 84 -2.88 8.99 1.64
C ALA A 84 -2.07 8.88 2.94
N ASN A 85 -2.39 9.71 3.94
CA ASN A 85 -1.70 9.69 5.24
C ASN A 85 -1.93 8.37 5.99
N ARG A 86 -3.16 7.85 6.01
CA ARG A 86 -3.49 6.55 6.61
C ARG A 86 -2.68 5.42 5.99
N ARG A 87 -2.58 5.39 4.65
CA ARG A 87 -1.78 4.38 3.94
C ARG A 87 -0.28 4.55 4.17
N ALA A 88 0.22 5.79 4.18
CA ALA A 88 1.61 6.07 4.50
C ALA A 88 1.98 5.54 5.90
N TRP A 89 1.11 5.78 6.89
CA TRP A 89 1.27 5.25 8.24
C TRP A 89 1.26 3.72 8.29
N ARG A 90 0.29 3.09 7.62
CA ARG A 90 0.23 1.62 7.51
C ARG A 90 1.51 1.04 6.90
N ARG A 91 2.04 1.65 5.83
CA ARG A 91 3.31 1.25 5.19
C ARG A 91 4.50 1.38 6.15
N ARG A 92 4.55 2.47 6.93
CA ARG A 92 5.55 2.68 7.98
C ARG A 92 5.52 1.56 9.03
N CYS A 93 4.35 1.21 9.56
CA CYS A 93 4.20 0.12 10.52
C CYS A 93 4.55 -1.26 9.93
N SER A 94 4.15 -1.49 8.68
CA SER A 94 4.43 -2.75 7.97
C SER A 94 5.93 -2.95 7.74
N ARG A 95 6.68 -1.87 7.49
CA ARG A 95 8.15 -1.91 7.31
C ARG A 95 8.89 -2.45 8.53
N VAL A 96 8.34 -2.25 9.74
CA VAL A 96 8.91 -2.77 10.98
C VAL A 96 8.33 -4.11 11.40
N GLY A 97 7.57 -4.76 10.50
CA GLY A 97 6.99 -6.09 10.72
C GLY A 97 5.80 -6.10 11.68
N LEU A 98 5.19 -4.95 11.95
CA LEU A 98 4.03 -4.83 12.81
C LEU A 98 2.74 -4.77 11.98
N THR A 99 1.69 -5.38 12.53
CA THR A 99 0.32 -5.32 12.02
C THR A 99 -0.61 -4.98 13.19
N GLU A 100 -1.87 -4.66 12.92
CA GLU A 100 -2.86 -4.42 13.99
C GLU A 100 -3.10 -5.65 14.88
N ALA A 101 -2.83 -6.85 14.37
CA ALA A 101 -2.86 -8.07 15.16
C ALA A 101 -1.63 -8.13 16.10
N PRO A 102 -1.81 -8.37 17.41
CA PRO A 102 -0.71 -8.49 18.34
C PRO A 102 0.20 -9.69 18.03
N CYS A 103 1.49 -9.42 17.88
CA CYS A 103 2.54 -10.42 17.68
C CYS A 103 3.40 -10.55 18.94
N ARG A 104 3.80 -11.79 19.28
CA ARG A 104 4.66 -12.07 20.42
C ARG A 104 6.13 -11.92 20.04
N PHE A 105 6.89 -11.23 20.88
CA PHE A 105 8.34 -11.08 20.77
C PHE A 105 9.03 -11.59 22.04
N ALA A 106 10.11 -12.33 21.87
CA ALA A 106 11.01 -12.68 22.97
C ALA A 106 11.88 -11.46 23.29
N VAL A 107 11.98 -11.11 24.58
CA VAL A 107 12.71 -9.94 25.05
C VAL A 107 13.60 -10.33 26.24
N PRO A 108 14.73 -9.64 26.47
CA PRO A 108 15.57 -9.88 27.62
C PRO A 108 14.81 -9.70 28.94
N ALA A 109 15.25 -10.38 30.00
CA ALA A 109 14.73 -10.10 31.33
C ALA A 109 15.05 -8.65 31.74
N GLY A 110 14.06 -7.94 32.30
CA GLY A 110 14.21 -6.53 32.68
C GLY A 110 14.05 -5.53 31.52
N HIS A 111 13.39 -5.93 30.43
CA HIS A 111 13.19 -5.10 29.22
C HIS A 111 12.36 -3.81 29.43
N GLY A 112 11.62 -3.66 30.54
CA GLY A 112 10.90 -2.42 30.86
C GLY A 112 9.71 -2.07 29.96
N TYR A 113 9.18 -3.02 29.18
CA TYR A 113 7.96 -2.80 28.40
C TYR A 113 6.75 -2.96 29.30
N GLU A 114 5.83 -2.01 29.21
CA GLU A 114 4.59 -1.93 29.98
C GLU A 114 3.42 -2.10 29.03
N ALA A 115 2.35 -2.75 29.50
CA ALA A 115 1.13 -2.86 28.72
C ALA A 115 0.49 -1.47 28.52
N GLU A 116 -0.26 -1.31 27.43
CA GLU A 116 -0.95 -0.08 27.05
C GLU A 116 -0.02 1.12 26.79
N THR A 117 1.28 0.87 26.63
CA THR A 117 2.28 1.90 26.32
C THR A 117 2.75 1.79 24.88
N VAL A 118 2.97 2.95 24.24
CA VAL A 118 3.48 3.06 22.87
C VAL A 118 4.99 3.31 22.88
N TYR A 119 5.71 2.58 22.04
CA TYR A 119 7.17 2.63 21.94
C TYR A 119 7.63 2.84 20.49
N GLY A 120 8.88 3.27 20.36
CA GLY A 120 9.63 3.09 19.12
C GLY A 120 10.00 1.62 18.91
N TRP A 121 10.10 1.18 17.66
CA TRP A 121 10.41 -0.19 17.29
C TRP A 121 11.18 -0.25 15.97
N ALA A 122 12.25 -1.05 15.93
CA ALA A 122 13.09 -1.26 14.75
C ALA A 122 13.51 0.04 14.02
N GLY A 123 13.82 1.10 14.78
CA GLY A 123 14.27 2.39 14.25
C GLY A 123 13.15 3.38 13.89
N GLU A 124 11.88 3.02 14.08
CA GLU A 124 10.74 3.91 13.90
C GLU A 124 10.15 4.33 15.25
N GLU A 125 9.80 5.60 15.39
CA GLU A 125 9.21 6.13 16.63
C GLU A 125 7.69 5.93 16.68
N HIS A 126 7.16 5.62 17.87
CA HIS A 126 5.72 5.56 18.16
C HIS A 126 4.90 4.62 17.26
N VAL A 127 5.49 3.53 16.77
CA VAL A 127 4.82 2.58 15.88
C VAL A 127 4.34 1.30 16.59
N ALA A 128 4.79 1.04 17.81
CA ALA A 128 4.52 -0.21 18.52
C ALA A 128 3.71 0.01 19.80
N ALA A 129 2.46 -0.42 19.82
CA ALA A 129 1.64 -0.48 21.03
C ALA A 129 1.86 -1.82 21.74
N CYS A 130 2.37 -1.78 22.97
CA CYS A 130 2.53 -2.95 23.81
C CYS A 130 1.18 -3.36 24.40
N VAL A 131 0.65 -4.51 24.00
CA VAL A 131 -0.66 -4.98 24.45
C VAL A 131 -0.54 -5.79 25.73
N ARG A 132 0.63 -6.42 25.92
CA ARG A 132 0.91 -7.27 27.08
C ARG A 132 2.41 -7.42 27.24
N ALA A 133 2.88 -7.40 28.48
CA ALA A 133 4.26 -7.72 28.83
C ALA A 133 4.32 -8.79 29.93
N THR A 134 5.39 -9.58 29.90
CA THR A 134 5.76 -10.58 30.91
C THR A 134 7.28 -10.53 31.06
N ALA A 135 7.85 -11.18 32.08
CA ALA A 135 9.29 -11.10 32.36
C ALA A 135 10.25 -11.43 31.19
N ARG A 136 9.79 -12.15 30.15
CA ARG A 136 10.63 -12.53 28.99
C ARG A 136 9.95 -12.38 27.63
N CYS A 137 8.72 -11.89 27.60
CA CYS A 137 7.95 -11.75 26.36
C CYS A 137 7.10 -10.49 26.40
N ALA A 138 7.01 -9.81 25.27
CA ALA A 138 6.10 -8.70 25.04
C ALA A 138 5.27 -8.95 23.77
N TRP A 139 4.05 -8.44 23.75
CA TRP A 139 3.16 -8.52 22.61
C TRP A 139 2.96 -7.12 22.08
N PHE A 140 3.32 -6.91 20.82
CA PHE A 140 3.17 -5.63 20.16
C PHE A 140 2.23 -5.75 18.97
N ARG A 141 1.43 -4.70 18.78
CA ARG A 141 0.74 -4.45 17.52
C ARG A 141 1.22 -3.11 16.95
N ALA A 142 0.93 -2.88 15.68
CA ALA A 142 1.02 -1.57 15.07
C ALA A 142 0.07 -0.60 15.80
N VAL A 143 0.54 0.62 16.02
CA VAL A 143 -0.31 1.76 16.38
C VAL A 143 -1.20 2.07 15.18
N THR A 144 -2.51 2.21 15.39
CA THR A 144 -3.47 2.57 14.34
C THR A 144 -3.27 4.02 13.90
N TYR A 145 -3.81 4.40 12.74
CA TYR A 145 -3.66 5.78 12.27
C TYR A 145 -4.39 6.76 13.20
N GLU A 146 -5.55 6.36 13.72
CA GLU A 146 -6.36 7.14 14.66
C GLU A 146 -5.60 7.38 15.98
N GLU A 147 -4.98 6.35 16.55
CA GLU A 147 -4.14 6.50 17.75
C GLU A 147 -2.91 7.37 17.48
N ALA A 148 -2.32 7.27 16.29
CA ALA A 148 -1.18 8.09 15.91
C ALA A 148 -1.55 9.59 15.80
N LEU A 149 -2.78 9.90 15.35
CA LEU A 149 -3.32 11.25 15.36
C LEU A 149 -3.52 11.78 16.79
N GLU A 150 -4.06 10.95 17.69
CA GLU A 150 -4.25 11.32 19.10
C GLU A 150 -2.90 11.62 19.80
N LEU A 151 -1.85 10.90 19.42
CA LEU A 151 -0.48 11.11 19.89
C LEU A 151 0.24 12.30 19.21
N GLY A 152 -0.33 12.86 18.14
CA GLY A 152 0.28 13.96 17.37
C GLY A 152 1.52 13.56 16.57
N VAL A 153 1.63 12.28 16.18
CA VAL A 153 2.81 11.72 15.48
C VAL A 153 2.54 11.33 14.02
N ALA A 154 1.30 11.56 13.54
CA ALA A 154 0.83 11.24 12.20
C ALA A 154 0.06 12.41 11.55
#